data_AF-A0A8S2X0Y4-F1
#
_entry.id   AF-A0A8S2X0Y4-F1
#
_cell.length_a   1.000
_cell.length_b   1.000
_cell.length_c   1.000
_cell.angle_alpha   90.00
_cell.angle_beta   90.00
_cell.angle_gamma   90.00
#
_symmetry.space_group_name_H-M   'P 1'
#
loop_
_entity.id
_entity.type
_entity.pdbx_description
1 polymer ?
#
loop_
_entity_poly.entity_id
_entity_poly.type
_entity_poly.pdbx_seq_one_letter_code
_entity_poly.pdbx_strand_id
1 'polypeptide(L)' 'MNSALQCLSNVPPLTAYFLGQYEDHINRDNPLGMKGDVAKAYGELIHEMWSGKSSSCAPRSLKQSVARYAPQFSGFAQQ' A
#
# COMPACT_ATOMS: atom_id res chain seq x y z
N MET A 1 -2.55 5.48 -10.29
CA MET A 1 -2.09 4.91 -9.00
C MET A 1 -1.40 5.96 -8.12
N ASN A 2 -0.29 6.58 -8.53
CA ASN A 2 0.49 7.48 -7.67
C ASN A 2 -0.31 8.63 -7.03
N SER A 3 -1.21 9.28 -7.78
CA SER A 3 -2.07 10.34 -7.24
C SER A 3 -2.90 9.85 -6.04
N ALA A 4 -3.60 8.72 -6.19
CA ALA A 4 -4.37 8.12 -5.10
C ALA A 4 -3.49 7.74 -3.89
N LEU A 5 -2.28 7.21 -4.13
CA LEU A 5 -1.34 6.87 -3.05
C LEU A 5 -0.88 8.11 -2.28
N GLN A 6 -0.61 9.22 -2.98
CA GLN A 6 -0.27 10.49 -2.34
C GLN A 6 -1.45 11.07 -1.56
N CYS A 7 -2.67 10.97 -2.06
CA CYS A 7 -3.85 11.37 -1.30
C CYS A 7 -3.99 10.55 -0.01
N LEU A 8 -3.89 9.21 -0.10
CA LEU A 8 -4.01 8.33 1.05
C LEU A 8 -2.87 8.50 2.06
N SER A 9 -1.62 8.66 1.59
CA SER A 9 -0.47 8.89 2.47
C SER A 9 -0.56 10.20 3.25
N ASN A 10 -1.37 11.16 2.78
CA ASN A 10 -1.63 12.43 3.44
C ASN A 10 -2.92 12.43 4.28
N VAL A 11 -3.52 11.27 4.56
CA VAL A 11 -4.58 11.11 5.55
C VAL A 11 -3.93 10.82 6.90
N PRO A 12 -3.83 11.80 7.85
CA PRO A 12 -3.00 11.62 9.04
C PRO A 12 -3.37 10.42 9.92
N PRO A 13 -4.66 10.12 10.18
CA PRO A 13 -5.03 8.93 10.95
C PRO A 13 -4.60 7.61 10.29
N LEU A 14 -4.69 7.53 8.97
CA LEU A 14 -4.32 6.34 8.21
C LEU A 14 -2.81 6.13 8.23
N THR A 15 -2.05 7.19 7.99
CA THR A 15 -0.58 7.16 7.99
C THR A 15 -0.05 6.82 9.37
N ALA A 16 -0.58 7.45 10.43
CA ALA A 16 -0.19 7.13 11.81
C ALA A 16 -0.46 5.66 12.16
N TYR A 17 -1.57 5.11 11.67
CA TYR A 17 -1.91 3.70 11.85
C TYR A 17 -0.89 2.76 11.17
N PHE A 18 -0.55 3.03 9.90
CA PHE A 18 0.41 2.22 9.15
C PHE A 18 1.86 2.40 9.59
N LEU A 19 2.22 3.51 10.23
CA LEU A 19 3.55 3.69 10.84
C LEU A 19 3.69 3.02 12.21
N GLY A 20 2.58 2.53 12.78
CA GLY A 20 2.55 1.96 14.13
C GLY A 20 2.15 0.48 14.14
N GLN A 21 0.85 0.23 14.18
CA GLN A 21 0.28 -1.01 14.75
C GLN A 21 -0.53 -1.84 13.74
N TYR A 22 -0.42 -1.53 12.44
CA TYR A 22 -1.24 -2.20 11.42
C TYR A 22 -0.97 -3.70 11.31
N GLU A 23 0.26 -4.16 11.62
CA GLU A 23 0.67 -5.56 11.45
C GLU A 23 -0.13 -6.53 12.33
N ASP A 24 -0.42 -6.13 13.57
CA ASP A 24 -1.17 -6.94 14.55
C ASP A 24 -2.66 -7.08 14.17
N HIS A 25 -3.15 -6.18 13.33
CA HIS A 25 -4.56 -6.15 12.93
C HIS A 25 -4.79 -6.79 11.55
N ILE A 26 -3.77 -7.38 10.94
CA ILE A 26 -3.92 -8.06 9.65
C ILE A 26 -4.73 -9.35 9.83
N ASN A 27 -5.97 -9.33 9.34
CA ASN A 27 -6.80 -10.52 9.22
C ASN A 27 -6.44 -11.30 7.94
N ARG A 28 -5.63 -12.35 8.09
CA ARG A 28 -5.17 -13.22 6.98
C ARG A 28 -6.22 -14.24 6.54
N ASP A 29 -7.17 -14.55 7.40
CA ASP A 29 -8.15 -15.63 7.21
C ASP A 29 -9.47 -15.13 6.60
N ASN A 30 -9.66 -13.81 6.48
CA ASN A 30 -10.85 -13.23 5.89
C ASN A 30 -11.02 -13.69 4.43
N PRO A 31 -12.10 -14.42 4.08
CA PRO A 31 -12.33 -14.91 2.72
C PRO A 31 -12.58 -13.79 1.69
N LEU A 32 -12.95 -12.59 2.15
CA LEU A 32 -13.12 -11.41 1.30
C LEU A 32 -11.84 -10.57 1.20
N GLY A 33 -10.80 -10.93 1.97
CA GLY A 33 -9.54 -10.21 2.01
C GLY A 33 -8.53 -10.71 0.98
N MET A 34 -7.36 -10.07 0.97
CA MET A 34 -6.22 -10.44 0.12
C MET A 34 -5.09 -11.09 0.95
N LYS A 35 -5.44 -11.89 1.96
CA LYS A 35 -4.47 -12.53 2.90
C LYS A 35 -3.53 -11.57 3.64
N GLY A 36 -3.85 -10.26 3.63
CA GLY A 36 -3.00 -9.21 4.16
C GLY A 36 -1.95 -8.66 3.19
N ASP A 37 -1.80 -9.23 1.98
CA ASP A 37 -0.72 -8.88 1.04
C ASP A 37 -0.77 -7.40 0.61
N VAL A 38 -1.97 -6.85 0.40
CA VAL A 38 -2.14 -5.44 0.02
C VAL A 38 -1.82 -4.51 1.20
N ALA A 39 -2.30 -4.85 2.40
CA ALA A 39 -2.06 -4.06 3.61
C ALA A 39 -0.56 -4.02 3.95
N LYS A 40 0.13 -5.16 3.87
CA LYS A 40 1.57 -5.25 4.08
C LYS A 40 2.35 -4.42 3.08
N ALA A 41 2.08 -4.57 1.77
CA ALA A 41 2.78 -3.82 0.73
C ALA A 41 2.51 -2.31 0.82
N TYR A 42 1.34 -1.89 1.29
CA TYR A 42 1.03 -0.48 1.52
C TYR A 42 1.77 0.05 2.76
N GLY A 43 1.82 -0.70 3.86
CA GLY A 43 2.57 -0.35 5.07
C GLY A 43 4.06 -0.16 4.78
N GLU A 44 4.69 -1.10 4.06
CA GLU A 44 6.09 -1.01 3.63
C GLU A 44 6.34 0.28 2.82
N LEU A 45 5.44 0.61 1.89
CA LEU A 45 5.53 1.84 1.10
C LEU A 45 5.39 3.10 1.97
N ILE A 46 4.46 3.13 2.92
CA ILE A 46 4.27 4.26 3.84
C ILE A 46 5.51 4.48 4.71
N HIS A 47 6.13 3.41 5.21
CA HIS A 47 7.40 3.51 5.94
C HIS A 47 8.53 4.08 5.06
N GLU A 48 8.64 3.67 3.79
CA GLU A 48 9.63 4.23 2.87
C GLU A 48 9.39 5.72 2.60
N MET A 49 8.15 6.09 2.25
CA MET A 49 7.73 7.47 1.96
C MET A 49 7.98 8.42 3.13
N TRP A 50 7.70 7.99 4.36
CA TRP A 50 7.80 8.82 5.57
C TRP A 50 9.12 8.64 6.33
N SER A 51 10.07 7.89 5.77
CA SER A 51 11.40 7.71 6.37
C SER A 51 12.29 8.96 6.33
N GLY A 52 11.96 9.93 5.46
CA GLY A 52 12.80 11.12 5.21
C GLY A 52 14.11 10.83 4.46
N LYS A 53 14.37 9.58 4.04
CA LYS A 53 15.63 9.17 3.42
C LYS A 53 15.69 9.39 1.91
N SER A 54 14.54 9.58 1.26
CA SER A 54 14.44 9.69 -0.20
C SER A 54 13.38 10.71 -0.58
N SER A 55 13.63 11.47 -1.65
CA SER A 55 12.67 12.42 -2.21
C SER A 55 11.59 11.75 -3.07
N SER A 56 11.78 10.48 -3.42
CA SER A 56 10.84 9.66 -4.17
C SER A 56 11.06 8.18 -3.86
N CYS A 57 10.01 7.38 -4.06
CA CYS A 57 10.03 5.92 -3.92
C CYS A 57 9.27 5.27 -5.08
N ALA A 58 9.61 4.03 -5.42
CA ALA A 58 8.93 3.28 -6.47
C ALA A 58 7.98 2.24 -5.85
N PRO A 59 6.65 2.34 -6.01
CA PRO A 59 5.67 1.46 -5.36
C PRO A 59 5.56 0.09 -6.05
N ARG A 60 6.69 -0.59 -6.32
CA ARG A 60 6.74 -1.84 -7.11
C ARG A 60 6.00 -2.98 -6.43
N SER A 61 6.28 -3.22 -5.15
CA SER A 61 5.64 -4.28 -4.36
C SER A 61 4.14 -4.07 -4.26
N LEU A 62 3.71 -2.82 -4.01
CA LEU A 62 2.29 -2.48 -3.97
C LEU A 62 1.62 -2.64 -5.33
N LYS A 63 2.25 -2.19 -6.42
CA LYS A 63 1.72 -2.40 -7.79
C LYS A 63 1.53 -3.89 -8.08
N GLN A 64 2.53 -4.72 -7.77
CA GLN A 64 2.45 -6.16 -7.99
C GLN A 64 1.35 -6.81 -7.14
N SER A 65 1.25 -6.43 -5.87
CA SER A 65 0.21 -6.92 -4.95
C SER A 65 -1.19 -6.56 -5.46
N VAL A 66 -1.43 -5.29 -5.82
CA VAL A 66 -2.71 -4.86 -6.39
C VAL A 66 -3.01 -5.58 -7.70
N ALA A 67 -2.05 -5.69 -8.62
CA ALA A 67 -2.24 -6.37 -9.90
C ALA A 67 -2.59 -7.86 -9.77
N ARG A 68 -2.10 -8.52 -8.71
CA ARG A 68 -2.41 -9.94 -8.43
C ARG A 68 -3.90 -10.16 -8.11
N TYR A 69 -4.53 -9.22 -7.39
CA TYR A 69 -5.92 -9.35 -6.93
C TYR A 69 -6.91 -8.54 -7.77
N ALA A 70 -6.42 -7.53 -8.50
CA ALA A 70 -7.20 -6.68 -9.39
C ALA A 70 -6.47 -6.56 -10.74
N PRO A 71 -6.62 -7.56 -11.64
CA PRO A 71 -5.90 -7.65 -12.90
C PRO A 71 -6.06 -6.45 -13.83
N GLN A 72 -7.12 -5.66 -13.69
CA GLN A 72 -7.30 -4.40 -14.43
C GLN A 72 -6.16 -3.40 -14.20
N PHE A 73 -5.42 -3.53 -13.09
CA PHE A 73 -4.27 -2.68 -12.77
C PHE A 73 -2.91 -3.31 -13.13
N SER A 74 -2.90 -4.46 -13.83
CA SER A 74 -1.66 -5.16 -14.22
C SER A 74 -0.90 -4.48 -15.36
N GLY A 75 -1.62 -3.75 -16.21
CA GLY A 75 -1.06 -3.13 -17.41
C GLY A 75 -0.16 -1.91 -17.17
N PHE A 76 0.30 -1.35 -18.30
CA PHE A 76 1.05 -0.09 -18.37
C PHE A 76 0.24 1.04 -19.03
N ALA A 77 -0.98 0.76 -19.46
CA ALA A 77 -1.90 1.75 -19.99
C ALA A 77 -2.32 2.74 -18.89
N GLN A 78 -2.55 4.00 -19.30
CA GLN A 78 -3.13 5.00 -18.41
C GLN A 78 -4.51 4.55 -17.91
N GLN A 79 -4.76 4.81 -16.62
CA GLN A 79 -6.01 4.51 -15.92
C GLN A 79 -6.57 5.80 -15.33
#